data_AF-A0A2E1RVB9-F1
#
_entry.id   AF-A0A2E1RVB9-F1
#
_cell.length_a   1.000
_cell.length_b   1.000
_cell.length_c   1.000
_cell.angle_alpha   90.00
_cell.angle_beta   90.00
_cell.angle_gamma   90.00
#
_symmetry.space_group_name_H-M   'P 1'
#
loop_
_entity.id
_entity.type
_entity.pdbx_description
1 polymer ?
#
loop_
_entity_poly.entity_id
_entity_poly.type
_entity_poly.pdbx_seq_one_letter_code
_entity_poly.pdbx_strand_id
1 'polypeptide(L)'
;SKAYDNDGKSVKKFGITNGRGHFENWIASIKESKSEHELSAHTGHISAALGHMANISHFIGNESSSDDCKESINGNKMKLEVFDRFSEHLDNNGIDINKSKATLGPLLTFDPDKERFTGEMSNDANELVKGDYRKGFQIPEEV
;
A
#
# COMPACT_ATOMS: atom_id res chain seq x y z
N SER A 1 20.27 6.36 -6.33
CA SER A 1 19.85 5.18 -7.12
C SER A 1 20.35 5.29 -8.57
N LYS A 2 20.49 4.19 -9.33
CA LYS A 2 20.84 4.15 -10.76
C LYS A 2 19.90 3.20 -11.53
N ALA A 3 19.54 3.54 -12.76
CA ALA A 3 18.89 2.65 -13.72
C ALA A 3 19.92 2.02 -14.66
N TYR A 4 19.68 0.78 -15.08
CA TYR A 4 20.53 0.00 -15.99
C TYR A 4 19.70 -0.50 -17.18
N ASP A 5 20.35 -0.67 -18.33
CA ASP A 5 19.76 -1.39 -19.48
C ASP A 5 19.92 -2.91 -19.34
N ASN A 6 19.44 -3.64 -20.35
CA ASN A 6 19.48 -5.12 -20.39
C ASN A 6 20.90 -5.70 -20.42
N ASP A 7 21.90 -4.90 -20.81
CA ASP A 7 23.32 -5.29 -20.83
C ASP A 7 24.04 -4.89 -19.53
N GLY A 8 23.30 -4.38 -18.54
CA GLY A 8 23.83 -3.98 -17.23
C GLY A 8 24.59 -2.64 -17.26
N LYS A 9 24.49 -1.86 -18.33
CA LYS A 9 25.13 -0.54 -18.43
C LYS A 9 24.23 0.52 -17.83
N SER A 10 24.81 1.40 -17.01
CA SER A 10 24.03 2.43 -16.32
C SER A 10 23.54 3.51 -17.29
N VAL A 11 22.23 3.72 -17.36
CA VAL A 11 21.59 4.69 -18.26
C VAL A 11 21.23 6.01 -17.58
N LYS A 12 20.97 5.99 -16.26
CA LYS A 12 20.63 7.19 -15.51
C LYS A 12 21.02 7.07 -14.04
N LYS A 13 21.67 8.10 -13.51
CA LYS A 13 21.89 8.25 -12.06
C LYS A 13 20.83 9.20 -11.51
N PHE A 14 20.07 8.75 -10.55
CA PHE A 14 19.08 9.58 -9.85
C PHE A 14 19.75 10.24 -8.65
N GLY A 15 19.71 11.57 -8.61
CA GLY A 15 20.19 12.41 -7.51
C GLY A 15 19.28 12.37 -6.28
N ILE A 16 18.89 11.18 -5.85
CA ILE A 16 18.03 10.98 -4.68
C ILE A 16 18.92 11.06 -3.44
N THR A 17 18.56 11.91 -2.49
CA THR A 17 19.28 12.11 -1.23
C THR A 17 19.04 11.01 -0.20
N ASN A 18 18.22 10.00 -0.52
CA ASN A 18 17.89 8.84 0.33
C ASN A 18 17.42 9.22 1.75
N GLY A 19 16.70 10.32 1.92
CA GLY A 19 16.25 10.75 3.25
C GLY A 19 17.40 11.17 4.17
N ARG A 20 18.45 11.79 3.61
CA ARG A 20 19.55 12.37 4.38
C ARG A 20 18.98 13.30 5.47
N GLY A 21 19.34 13.06 6.74
CA GLY A 21 18.84 13.84 7.87
C GLY A 21 18.04 13.03 8.90
N HIS A 22 17.47 11.87 8.58
CA HIS A 22 16.69 11.10 9.57
C HIS A 22 17.52 10.69 10.80
N PHE A 23 18.75 10.22 10.60
CA PHE A 23 19.58 9.83 11.74
C PHE A 23 20.05 11.06 12.54
N GLU A 24 20.39 12.15 11.85
CA GLU A 24 20.78 13.41 12.49
C GLU A 24 19.63 14.02 13.30
N ASN A 25 18.41 13.99 12.76
CA ASN A 25 17.19 14.46 13.42
C ASN A 25 16.85 13.62 14.65
N TRP A 26 17.02 12.30 14.58
CA TRP A 26 16.82 11.41 15.71
C TRP A 26 17.81 11.70 16.85
N ILE A 27 19.09 11.88 16.52
CA ILE A 27 20.11 12.28 17.48
C ILE A 27 19.82 13.68 18.08
N ALA A 28 19.37 14.64 17.26
CA ALA A 28 18.98 15.96 17.75
C ALA A 28 17.79 15.87 18.72
N SER A 29 16.78 15.07 18.39
CA SER A 29 15.60 14.82 19.23
C SER A 29 15.97 14.27 20.61
N ILE A 30 16.92 13.31 20.67
CA ILE A 30 17.44 12.77 21.93
C ILE A 30 18.18 13.85 22.72
N LYS A 31 19.10 14.57 22.08
CA LYS A 31 19.92 15.60 22.74
C LYS A 31 19.10 16.73 23.32
N GLU A 32 18.05 17.14 22.61
CA GLU A 32 17.17 18.23 23.01
C GLU A 32 16.00 17.77 23.88
N SER A 33 15.79 16.45 24.02
CA SER A 33 14.60 15.87 24.66
C SER A 33 13.30 16.40 24.06
N LYS A 34 13.25 16.54 22.73
CA LYS A 34 12.11 17.04 21.95
C LYS A 34 11.82 16.13 20.77
N SER A 35 10.55 15.92 20.46
CA SER A 35 10.11 15.09 19.32
C SER A 35 9.95 15.87 18.00
N GLU A 36 10.30 17.15 17.97
CA GLU A 36 9.99 18.07 16.86
C GLU A 36 10.79 17.82 15.57
N HIS A 37 11.95 17.17 15.65
CA HIS A 37 12.79 16.90 14.49
C HIS A 37 12.40 15.60 13.76
N GLU A 38 11.52 14.79 14.35
CA GLU A 38 11.09 13.49 13.85
C GLU A 38 9.60 13.47 13.51
N LEU A 39 9.23 12.65 12.52
CA LEU A 39 7.84 12.29 12.34
C LEU A 39 7.47 11.24 13.39
N SER A 40 6.32 11.43 14.05
CA SER A 40 5.85 10.52 15.08
C SER A 40 5.55 9.12 14.52
N ALA A 41 5.61 8.10 15.39
CA ALA A 41 5.14 6.75 15.06
C ALA A 41 3.69 6.74 14.55
N HIS A 42 2.86 7.68 15.00
CA HIS A 42 1.48 7.85 14.52
C HIS A 42 1.42 8.21 13.02
N THR A 43 2.35 9.04 12.52
CA THR A 43 2.46 9.32 11.08
C THR A 43 2.83 8.06 10.30
N GLY A 44 3.76 7.27 10.85
CA GLY A 44 4.13 5.97 10.29
C GLY A 44 2.93 5.02 10.21
N HIS A 45 2.17 4.92 11.30
CA HIS A 45 0.93 4.14 11.39
C HIS A 45 -0.07 4.49 10.29
N ILE A 46 -0.41 5.78 10.15
CA ILE A 46 -1.35 6.24 9.10
C ILE A 46 -0.84 5.87 7.70
N SER A 47 0.46 6.06 7.45
CA SER A 47 1.04 5.73 6.14
C SER A 47 1.00 4.23 5.82
N ALA A 48 1.25 3.38 6.83
CA ALA A 48 1.17 1.94 6.70
C ALA A 48 -0.29 1.47 6.52
N ALA A 49 -1.23 2.09 7.22
CA ALA A 49 -2.65 1.76 7.16
C ALA A 49 -3.21 1.85 5.73
N LEU A 50 -2.79 2.84 4.94
CA LEU A 50 -3.20 2.96 3.52
C LEU A 50 -2.81 1.72 2.70
N GLY A 51 -1.60 1.21 2.88
CA GLY A 51 -1.13 -0.01 2.23
C GLY A 51 -1.87 -1.25 2.73
N HIS A 52 -2.14 -1.33 4.03
CA HIS A 52 -2.93 -2.42 4.61
C HIS A 52 -4.37 -2.45 4.08
N MET A 53 -5.03 -1.30 3.97
CA MET A 53 -6.39 -1.22 3.41
C MET A 53 -6.46 -1.70 1.95
N ALA A 54 -5.46 -1.33 1.13
CA ALA A 54 -5.36 -1.84 -0.24
C ALA A 54 -5.14 -3.36 -0.28
N ASN A 55 -4.26 -3.89 0.57
CA ASN A 55 -4.01 -5.32 0.66
C ASN A 55 -5.23 -6.12 1.12
N ILE A 56 -5.98 -5.61 2.10
CA ILE A 56 -7.19 -6.26 2.60
C ILE A 56 -8.25 -6.33 1.50
N SER A 57 -8.47 -5.23 0.77
CA SER A 57 -9.35 -5.22 -0.41
C SER A 57 -8.89 -6.25 -1.45
N HIS A 58 -7.58 -6.37 -1.71
CA HIS A 58 -7.04 -7.40 -2.60
C HIS A 58 -7.29 -8.82 -2.10
N PHE A 59 -7.05 -9.11 -0.80
CA PHE A 59 -7.19 -10.47 -0.26
C PHE A 59 -8.61 -11.02 -0.26
N ILE A 60 -9.61 -10.15 -0.08
CA ILE A 60 -11.03 -10.53 -0.15
C ILE A 60 -11.63 -10.33 -1.55
N GLY A 61 -10.81 -9.89 -2.50
CA GLY A 61 -11.19 -9.69 -3.89
C GLY A 61 -11.24 -10.99 -4.69
N ASN A 62 -11.70 -10.89 -5.93
CA ASN A 62 -11.80 -12.02 -6.85
C ASN A 62 -11.07 -11.76 -8.17
N GLU A 63 -10.52 -12.80 -8.78
CA GLU A 63 -9.99 -12.71 -10.14
C GLU A 63 -11.08 -12.24 -11.10
N SER A 64 -10.79 -11.17 -11.82
CA SER A 64 -11.72 -10.48 -12.71
C SER A 64 -11.06 -10.19 -14.06
N SER A 65 -11.88 -10.08 -15.10
CA SER A 65 -11.38 -9.70 -16.42
C SER A 65 -10.91 -8.25 -16.42
N SER A 66 -10.10 -7.88 -17.42
CA SER A 66 -9.71 -6.47 -17.59
C SER A 66 -10.92 -5.56 -17.81
N ASP A 67 -11.97 -6.05 -18.46
CA ASP A 67 -13.18 -5.27 -18.75
C ASP A 67 -13.99 -5.04 -17.48
N ASP A 68 -14.17 -6.08 -16.65
CA ASP A 68 -14.87 -5.95 -15.36
C ASP A 68 -14.14 -4.98 -14.42
N CYS A 69 -12.80 -5.04 -14.40
CA CYS A 69 -11.99 -4.10 -13.63
C CYS A 69 -12.23 -2.65 -14.09
N LYS A 70 -12.21 -2.41 -15.41
CA LYS A 70 -12.45 -1.07 -15.98
C LYS A 70 -13.85 -0.56 -15.71
N GLU A 71 -14.86 -1.42 -15.79
CA GLU A 71 -16.24 -1.05 -15.49
C GLU A 71 -16.41 -0.67 -14.01
N SER A 72 -15.79 -1.41 -13.09
CA SER A 72 -15.89 -1.14 -11.64
C SER A 72 -15.34 0.23 -11.22
N ILE A 73 -14.42 0.79 -12.00
CA ILE A 73 -13.78 2.09 -11.76
C ILE A 73 -14.21 3.16 -12.77
N ASN A 74 -15.21 2.85 -13.59
CA ASN A 74 -15.73 3.76 -14.61
C ASN A 74 -16.20 5.08 -13.98
N GLY A 75 -16.06 6.18 -14.72
CA GLY A 75 -16.34 7.53 -14.24
C GLY A 75 -15.25 8.14 -13.35
N ASN A 76 -14.23 7.38 -12.93
CA ASN A 76 -13.08 7.93 -12.21
C ASN A 76 -11.81 7.93 -13.09
N LYS A 77 -11.51 9.09 -13.69
CA LYS A 77 -10.38 9.27 -14.61
C LYS A 77 -9.02 8.86 -14.00
N MET A 78 -8.79 9.20 -12.73
CA MET A 78 -7.53 8.86 -12.06
C MET A 78 -7.39 7.34 -11.91
N LYS A 79 -8.45 6.64 -11.47
CA LYS A 79 -8.40 5.18 -11.32
C LYS A 79 -8.18 4.48 -12.65
N LEU A 80 -8.85 4.94 -13.71
CA LEU A 80 -8.66 4.42 -15.06
C LEU A 80 -7.22 4.60 -15.55
N GLU A 81 -6.63 5.79 -15.37
CA GLU A 81 -5.23 6.04 -15.73
C GLU A 81 -4.26 5.11 -14.98
N VAL A 82 -4.49 4.89 -13.68
CA VAL A 82 -3.68 3.97 -12.88
C VAL A 82 -3.81 2.53 -13.39
N PHE A 83 -5.03 2.09 -13.72
CA PHE A 83 -5.27 0.74 -14.24
C PHE A 83 -4.66 0.53 -15.63
N ASP A 84 -4.74 1.53 -16.51
CA ASP A 84 -4.14 1.46 -17.84
C ASP A 84 -2.61 1.40 -17.75
N ARG A 85 -1.99 2.20 -16.88
CA ARG A 85 -0.54 2.11 -16.61
C ARG A 85 -0.13 0.77 -16.01
N PHE A 86 -0.95 0.20 -15.13
CA PHE A 86 -0.74 -1.15 -14.59
C PHE A 86 -0.78 -2.20 -15.70
N SER A 87 -1.79 -2.14 -16.57
CA SER A 87 -1.95 -3.06 -17.70
C SER A 87 -0.80 -2.94 -18.70
N GLU A 88 -0.40 -1.72 -19.05
CA GLU A 88 0.76 -1.44 -19.91
C GLU A 88 2.06 -1.96 -19.29
N HIS A 89 2.23 -1.83 -17.98
CA HIS A 89 3.40 -2.36 -17.30
C HIS A 89 3.47 -3.89 -17.37
N LEU A 90 2.35 -4.59 -17.24
CA LEU A 90 2.29 -6.05 -17.40
C LEU A 90 2.63 -6.46 -18.83
N ASP A 91 2.05 -5.80 -19.82
CA ASP A 91 2.29 -6.09 -21.24
C ASP A 91 3.76 -5.87 -21.64
N ASN A 92 4.38 -4.77 -21.19
CA ASN A 92 5.80 -4.50 -21.37
C ASN A 92 6.73 -5.59 -20.76
N ASN A 93 6.21 -6.39 -19.83
CA ASN A 93 6.91 -7.52 -19.22
C ASN A 93 6.40 -8.88 -19.72
N GLY A 94 5.63 -8.91 -20.81
CA GLY A 94 5.14 -10.14 -21.45
C GLY A 94 4.00 -10.83 -20.70
N ILE A 95 3.31 -10.14 -19.80
CA ILE A 95 2.19 -10.67 -19.02
C ILE A 95 0.88 -10.18 -19.65
N ASP A 96 0.14 -11.11 -20.25
CA ASP A 96 -1.20 -10.84 -20.79
C ASP A 96 -2.24 -10.82 -19.65
N ILE A 97 -2.75 -9.63 -19.35
CA ILE A 97 -3.75 -9.42 -18.29
C ILE A 97 -5.08 -10.13 -18.57
N ASN A 98 -5.42 -10.40 -19.84
CA ASN A 98 -6.65 -11.12 -20.19
C ASN A 98 -6.53 -12.63 -19.92
N LYS A 99 -5.30 -13.16 -19.90
CA LYS A 99 -5.02 -14.55 -19.51
C LYS A 99 -4.80 -14.70 -18.01
N SER A 100 -4.00 -13.80 -17.44
CA SER A 100 -3.57 -13.89 -16.04
C SER A 100 -4.64 -13.41 -15.06
N LYS A 101 -5.56 -12.56 -15.53
CA LYS A 101 -6.57 -11.82 -14.76
C LYS A 101 -5.97 -10.92 -13.67
N ALA A 102 -6.75 -9.95 -13.22
CA ALA A 102 -6.38 -9.11 -12.08
C ALA A 102 -7.33 -9.39 -10.93
N THR A 103 -6.87 -9.21 -9.69
CA THR A 103 -7.76 -9.29 -8.53
C THR A 103 -8.50 -7.97 -8.36
N LEU A 104 -9.83 -8.01 -8.47
CA LEU A 104 -10.71 -6.88 -8.18
C LEU A 104 -11.22 -7.00 -6.74
N GLY A 105 -10.71 -6.12 -5.89
CA GLY A 105 -11.14 -5.99 -4.50
C GLY A 105 -12.31 -5.00 -4.32
N PRO A 106 -13.13 -5.15 -3.27
CA PRO A 106 -14.21 -4.21 -2.98
C PRO A 106 -13.68 -2.83 -2.58
N LEU A 107 -14.49 -1.80 -2.84
CA LEU A 107 -14.23 -0.46 -2.31
C LEU A 107 -14.66 -0.40 -0.84
N LEU A 108 -13.70 -0.57 0.06
CA LEU A 108 -13.95 -0.61 1.49
C LEU A 108 -14.05 0.80 2.09
N THR A 109 -14.98 0.97 3.04
CA THR A 109 -15.09 2.18 3.87
C THR A 109 -14.44 1.92 5.22
N PHE A 110 -13.71 2.90 5.75
CA PHE A 110 -12.94 2.76 6.99
C PHE A 110 -13.32 3.85 7.99
N ASP A 111 -13.59 3.46 9.23
CA ASP A 111 -13.76 4.35 10.39
C ASP A 111 -12.37 4.55 11.03
N PRO A 112 -11.74 5.73 10.87
CA PRO A 112 -10.39 5.98 11.35
C PRO A 112 -10.31 6.10 12.88
N ASP A 113 -11.41 6.43 13.56
CA ASP A 113 -11.43 6.57 15.02
C ASP A 113 -11.51 5.20 15.70
N LYS A 114 -12.23 4.26 15.09
CA LYS A 114 -12.35 2.87 15.57
C LYS A 114 -11.36 1.91 14.93
N GLU A 115 -10.62 2.37 13.93
CA GLU A 115 -9.71 1.58 13.10
C GLU A 115 -10.35 0.30 12.53
N ARG A 116 -11.57 0.42 11.99
CA ARG A 116 -12.33 -0.72 11.45
C ARG A 116 -13.00 -0.41 10.14
N PHE A 117 -13.12 -1.43 9.29
CA PHE A 117 -13.94 -1.35 8.09
C PHE A 117 -15.42 -1.31 8.45
N THR A 118 -16.19 -0.60 7.63
CA THR A 118 -17.64 -0.44 7.76
C THR A 118 -18.31 -0.67 6.40
N GLY A 119 -19.62 -0.93 6.42
CA GLY A 119 -20.40 -1.17 5.20
C GLY A 119 -20.30 -2.61 4.69
N GLU A 120 -20.50 -2.78 3.39
CA GLU A 120 -20.49 -4.08 2.73
C GLU A 120 -19.11 -4.74 2.79
N MET A 121 -19.07 -6.06 2.96
CA MET A 121 -17.83 -6.86 3.13
C MET A 121 -16.94 -6.47 4.32
N SER A 122 -17.45 -5.64 5.25
CA SER A 122 -16.66 -5.20 6.42
C SER A 122 -16.34 -6.33 7.40
N ASN A 123 -17.16 -7.38 7.50
CA ASN A 123 -16.85 -8.53 8.36
C ASN A 123 -15.58 -9.23 7.86
N ASP A 124 -15.57 -9.68 6.59
CA ASP A 124 -14.44 -10.34 5.95
C ASP A 124 -13.18 -9.45 5.98
N ALA A 125 -13.33 -8.14 5.74
CA ALA A 125 -12.21 -7.21 5.82
C ALA A 125 -11.65 -7.08 7.25
N ASN A 126 -12.52 -7.01 8.26
CA ASN A 126 -12.12 -6.86 9.66
C ASN A 126 -11.50 -8.15 10.24
N GLU A 127 -11.78 -9.32 9.69
CA GLU A 127 -11.06 -10.57 10.03
C GLU A 127 -9.57 -10.48 9.69
N LEU A 128 -9.20 -9.70 8.67
CA LEU A 128 -7.81 -9.52 8.23
C LEU A 128 -7.09 -8.33 8.91
N VAL A 129 -7.82 -7.48 9.64
CA VAL A 129 -7.22 -6.33 10.36
C VAL A 129 -6.28 -6.80 11.47
N LYS A 130 -6.65 -7.88 12.16
CA LYS A 130 -5.80 -8.55 13.14
C LYS A 130 -5.47 -9.94 12.62
N GLY A 131 -4.19 -10.23 12.40
CA GLY A 131 -3.76 -11.57 12.02
C GLY A 131 -3.85 -12.58 13.17
N ASP A 132 -3.66 -13.85 12.84
CA ASP A 132 -3.55 -14.93 13.83
C ASP A 132 -2.20 -14.87 14.54
N TYR A 133 -2.19 -14.32 15.76
CA TYR A 133 -0.98 -14.22 16.57
C TYR A 133 -0.64 -15.55 17.25
N ARG A 134 0.66 -15.87 17.30
CA ARG A 134 1.17 -17.01 18.06
C ARG A 134 0.79 -16.89 19.54
N LYS A 135 0.39 -18.01 20.15
CA LYS A 135 0.10 -18.09 21.59
C LYS A 135 1.25 -17.51 22.44
N GLY A 136 0.93 -16.56 23.30
CA GLY A 136 1.87 -15.83 24.17
C GLY A 136 2.39 -14.52 23.58
N PHE A 137 2.05 -14.20 22.33
CA PHE A 137 2.47 -12.98 21.62
C PHE A 137 1.28 -12.25 20.97
N GLN A 138 0.07 -12.46 21.49
CA GLN A 138 -1.11 -11.74 21.04
C GLN A 138 -1.02 -10.27 21.43
N ILE A 139 -1.51 -9.39 20.56
CA ILE A 139 -1.69 -7.98 20.90
C ILE A 139 -2.80 -7.89 21.96
N PRO A 140 -2.55 -7.21 23.10
CA PRO A 140 -3.58 -6.98 24.12
C PRO A 140 -4.82 -6.30 23.53
N GLU A 141 -6.01 -6.69 24.01
CA GLU A 141 -7.27 -6.04 23.60
C GLU A 141 -7.39 -4.61 24.18
N GLU A 142 -6.67 -4.34 25.28
CA GLU A 142 -6.63 -3.06 25.98
C GLU A 142 -5.18 -2.70 26.32
N VAL A 143 -4.80 -1.41 26.22
CA VAL A 143 -3.45 -0.87 26.50
C VAL A 143 -3.45 -0.10 27.82
#